data_AF-A0A1C5TT26-F1
#
_entry.id   AF-A0A1C5TT26-F1
#
_cell.length_a   1.000
_cell.length_b   1.000
_cell.length_c   1.000
_cell.angle_alpha   90.00
_cell.angle_beta   90.00
_cell.angle_gamma   90.00
#
_symmetry.space_group_name_H-M   'P 1'
#
loop_
_entity.id
_entity.type
_entity.pdbx_description
1 polymer ?
#
loop_
_entity_poly.entity_id
_entity_poly.type
_entity_poly.pdbx_seq_one_letter_code
_entity_poly.pdbx_strand_id
1 'polypeptide(L)'
;MKRNDYISWDEYFMGISLLSAQRSKDSHTQVGACIVSQDNKILSVGYNGMPTGCSDDEMPWDRNGEFLDTKYPFVCHAELNAILNHAAGSLQNAKIYVSLFPCNECAKAIIQSGIKEVVYWEDKYADTDGVKASKKMFELTGVKIRRYIPTNREITIRL
;
A
#
# COMPACT_ATOMS: atom_id res chain seq x y z
N MET A 1 -35.50 3.58 -7.00
CA MET A 1 -35.07 2.16 -7.05
C MET A 1 -33.55 2.11 -6.91
N LYS A 2 -33.00 1.16 -6.15
CA LYS A 2 -31.54 1.03 -5.95
C LYS A 2 -30.92 0.31 -7.16
N ARG A 3 -29.78 0.80 -7.63
CA ARG A 3 -28.98 0.16 -8.68
C ARG A 3 -28.36 -1.14 -8.17
N ASN A 4 -28.16 -2.14 -9.04
CA ASN A 4 -27.58 -3.45 -8.67
C ASN A 4 -26.17 -3.71 -9.23
N ASP A 5 -25.69 -2.86 -10.14
CA ASP A 5 -24.37 -3.00 -10.79
C ASP A 5 -23.26 -2.17 -10.12
N TYR A 6 -23.51 -1.61 -8.94
CA TYR A 6 -22.51 -0.83 -8.22
C TYR A 6 -21.39 -1.75 -7.68
N ILE A 7 -20.21 -1.18 -7.49
CA ILE A 7 -19.05 -1.90 -6.97
C ILE A 7 -19.16 -2.13 -5.47
N SER A 8 -18.63 -3.26 -5.01
CA SER A 8 -18.46 -3.55 -3.59
C SER A 8 -17.42 -2.61 -2.95
N TRP A 9 -17.42 -2.56 -1.61
CA TRP A 9 -16.41 -1.81 -0.87
C TRP A 9 -14.98 -2.31 -1.13
N ASP A 10 -14.81 -3.62 -1.19
CA ASP A 10 -13.51 -4.24 -1.44
C ASP A 10 -12.99 -3.90 -2.86
N GLU A 11 -13.85 -3.93 -3.89
CA GLU A 11 -13.51 -3.45 -5.24
C GLU A 11 -13.16 -1.96 -5.25
N TYR A 12 -13.93 -1.14 -4.52
CA TYR A 12 -13.67 0.30 -4.44
C TYR A 12 -12.31 0.60 -3.80
N PHE A 13 -12.03 0.07 -2.62
CA PHE A 13 -10.79 0.39 -1.90
C PHE A 13 -9.55 -0.21 -2.53
N MET A 14 -9.65 -1.43 -3.07
CA MET A 14 -8.55 -2.00 -3.86
C MET A 14 -8.36 -1.22 -5.17
N GLY A 15 -9.45 -0.80 -5.82
CA GLY A 15 -9.40 0.07 -7.00
C GLY A 15 -8.71 1.42 -6.72
N ILE A 16 -8.99 2.05 -5.58
CA ILE A 16 -8.29 3.28 -5.15
C ILE A 16 -6.81 3.02 -4.90
N SER A 17 -6.44 1.89 -4.31
CA SER A 17 -5.06 1.48 -4.12
C SER A 17 -4.33 1.34 -5.47
N LEU A 18 -4.92 0.62 -6.43
CA LEU A 18 -4.38 0.45 -7.79
C LEU A 18 -4.31 1.78 -8.56
N LEU A 19 -5.32 2.64 -8.44
CA LEU A 19 -5.31 3.98 -9.06
C LEU A 19 -4.22 4.86 -8.44
N SER A 20 -4.02 4.77 -7.12
CA SER A 20 -2.96 5.52 -6.42
C SER A 20 -1.58 5.09 -6.90
N ALA A 21 -1.37 3.80 -7.18
CA ALA A 21 -0.12 3.29 -7.74
C ALA A 21 0.27 3.99 -9.05
N GLN A 22 -0.70 4.41 -9.87
CA GLN A 22 -0.45 5.14 -11.13
C GLN A 22 0.21 6.51 -10.94
N ARG A 23 0.30 7.02 -9.70
CA ARG A 23 1.08 8.23 -9.37
C ARG A 23 2.55 7.98 -9.12
N SER A 24 2.98 6.73 -8.91
CA SER A 24 4.39 6.40 -8.71
C SER A 24 5.20 6.69 -9.96
N LYS A 25 6.38 7.29 -9.78
CA LYS A 25 7.36 7.53 -10.84
C LYS A 25 8.38 6.39 -10.98
N ASP A 26 8.31 5.38 -10.12
CA ASP A 26 9.16 4.20 -10.22
C ASP A 26 8.88 3.46 -11.51
N SER A 27 9.86 3.34 -12.40
CA SER A 27 9.68 2.69 -13.71
C SER A 27 9.54 1.17 -13.64
N HIS A 28 9.77 0.55 -12.49
CA HIS A 28 9.83 -0.90 -12.37
C HIS A 28 8.72 -1.49 -11.50
N THR A 29 8.32 -0.81 -10.43
CA THR A 29 7.28 -1.31 -9.53
C THR A 29 6.48 -0.16 -8.95
N GLN A 30 5.21 -0.12 -9.30
CA GLN A 30 4.26 0.88 -8.82
C GLN A 30 3.36 0.21 -7.78
N VAL A 31 3.46 0.68 -6.54
CA VAL A 31 2.68 0.19 -5.41
C VAL A 31 1.78 1.32 -4.93
N GLY A 32 0.53 0.98 -4.62
CA GLY A 32 -0.42 1.86 -3.99
C GLY A 32 -0.94 1.29 -2.68
N ALA A 33 -1.43 2.18 -1.83
CA ALA A 33 -2.04 1.85 -0.55
C ALA A 33 -3.24 2.75 -0.29
N CYS A 34 -4.30 2.19 0.29
CA CYS A 34 -5.50 2.90 0.74
C CYS A 34 -5.86 2.45 2.16
N ILE A 35 -5.81 3.35 3.12
CA ILE A 35 -6.18 3.10 4.51
C ILE A 35 -7.64 3.52 4.72
N VAL A 36 -8.43 2.64 5.33
CA VAL A 36 -9.86 2.84 5.52
C VAL A 36 -10.27 2.54 6.96
N SER A 37 -11.21 3.32 7.48
CA SER A 37 -11.77 3.13 8.81
C SER A 37 -12.71 1.90 8.86
N GLN A 38 -13.13 1.53 10.07
CA GLN A 38 -14.15 0.50 10.30
C GLN A 38 -15.51 0.89 9.68
N ASP A 39 -15.78 2.19 9.53
CA ASP A 39 -16.98 2.73 8.90
C ASP A 39 -16.88 2.86 7.38
N ASN A 40 -15.88 2.24 6.75
CA ASN A 40 -15.62 2.31 5.31
C ASN A 40 -15.41 3.75 4.79
N LYS A 41 -14.74 4.59 5.59
CA LYS A 41 -14.28 5.92 5.16
C LYS A 41 -12.79 5.83 4.81
N ILE A 42 -12.40 6.37 3.66
CA ILE A 42 -10.99 6.52 3.32
C ILE A 42 -10.38 7.52 4.31
N LEU A 43 -9.33 7.08 5.00
CA LEU A 43 -8.57 7.91 5.94
C LEU A 43 -7.36 8.54 5.23
N SER A 44 -6.65 7.74 4.44
CA SER A 44 -5.46 8.18 3.72
C SER A 44 -5.14 7.26 2.54
N VAL A 45 -4.35 7.77 1.60
CA VAL A 45 -3.82 7.03 0.46
C VAL A 45 -2.32 7.30 0.30
N GLY A 46 -1.61 6.36 -0.31
CA GLY A 46 -0.18 6.48 -0.57
C GLY A 46 0.22 5.70 -1.82
N TYR A 47 1.37 6.08 -2.35
CA TYR A 47 2.08 5.37 -3.42
C TYR A 47 3.58 5.45 -3.15
N ASN A 48 4.37 4.54 -3.73
CA ASN A 48 5.82 4.57 -3.54
C ASN A 48 6.46 5.73 -4.32
N GLY A 49 7.33 6.48 -3.65
CA GLY A 49 7.95 7.69 -4.19
C GLY A 49 9.11 8.18 -3.33
N MET A 50 9.85 9.18 -3.82
CA MET A 50 10.88 9.82 -3.02
C MET A 50 10.28 10.62 -1.85
N PRO A 51 11.06 10.90 -0.79
CA PRO A 51 10.59 11.72 0.32
C PRO A 51 10.15 13.12 -0.13
N THR A 52 9.22 13.73 0.59
CA THR A 52 8.73 15.08 0.30
C THR A 52 9.88 16.08 0.23
N GLY A 53 9.98 16.79 -0.89
CA GLY A 53 11.01 17.80 -1.14
C GLY A 53 12.25 17.26 -1.85
N CYS A 54 12.43 15.95 -1.96
CA CYS A 54 13.44 15.36 -2.84
C CYS A 54 12.95 15.42 -4.29
N SER A 55 13.77 15.94 -5.21
CA SER A 55 13.43 15.99 -6.63
C SER A 55 13.48 14.59 -7.24
N ASP A 56 12.36 14.11 -7.78
CA ASP A 56 12.33 12.83 -8.47
C ASP A 56 13.21 12.80 -9.73
N ASP A 57 13.62 13.97 -10.26
CA ASP A 57 14.50 14.08 -11.43
C ASP A 57 15.99 14.01 -11.05
N GLU A 58 16.32 14.25 -9.77
CA GLU A 58 17.70 14.21 -9.26
C GLU A 58 18.00 12.91 -8.49
N MET A 59 16.97 12.30 -7.89
CA MET A 59 17.12 11.09 -7.08
C MET A 59 17.29 9.83 -7.95
N PRO A 60 18.10 8.85 -7.51
CA PRO A 60 18.31 7.63 -8.27
C PRO A 60 17.07 6.72 -8.24
N TRP A 61 16.64 6.26 -9.43
CA TRP A 61 15.56 5.28 -9.60
C TRP A 61 16.06 3.87 -9.95
N ASP A 62 17.35 3.71 -10.21
CA ASP A 62 17.94 2.43 -10.60
C ASP A 62 17.95 1.45 -9.43
N ARG A 63 18.01 0.17 -9.77
CA ARG A 63 18.13 -0.97 -8.85
C ARG A 63 19.57 -1.47 -8.77
N ASN A 64 20.42 -1.11 -9.71
CA ASN A 64 21.79 -1.59 -9.81
C ASN A 64 22.77 -0.44 -9.59
N GLY A 65 23.89 -0.73 -8.95
CA GLY A 65 24.92 0.25 -8.62
C GLY A 65 25.34 0.15 -7.16
N GLU A 66 26.19 1.09 -6.74
CA GLU A 66 26.51 1.25 -5.32
C GLU A 66 25.27 1.69 -4.55
N PHE A 67 25.22 1.41 -3.25
CA PHE A 67 24.02 1.59 -2.43
C PHE A 67 23.36 2.98 -2.61
N LEU A 68 24.17 4.05 -2.62
CA LEU A 68 23.71 5.44 -2.76
C LEU A 68 23.32 5.83 -4.20
N ASP A 69 23.65 5.02 -5.20
CA ASP A 69 23.27 5.22 -6.60
C ASP A 69 21.99 4.44 -6.96
N THR A 70 21.40 3.73 -5.99
CA THR A 70 20.14 3.00 -6.15
C THR A 70 18.99 3.72 -5.45
N LYS A 71 17.76 3.37 -5.82
CA LYS A 71 16.56 3.88 -5.15
C LYS A 71 16.38 3.37 -3.71
N TYR A 72 16.98 2.22 -3.37
CA TYR A 72 16.70 1.49 -2.14
C TYR A 72 16.87 2.27 -0.83
N PRO A 73 17.92 3.10 -0.64
CA PRO A 73 18.04 3.93 0.55
C PRO A 73 17.01 5.06 0.67
N PHE A 74 16.40 5.49 -0.44
CA PHE A 74 15.63 6.74 -0.48
C PHE A 74 14.13 6.53 -0.64
N VAL A 75 13.72 5.52 -1.40
CA VAL A 75 12.32 5.33 -1.77
C VAL A 75 11.46 5.03 -0.53
N CYS A 76 10.41 5.82 -0.34
CA CYS A 76 9.36 5.54 0.63
C CYS A 76 8.31 4.63 0.00
N HIS A 77 7.96 3.57 0.72
CA HIS A 77 6.93 2.62 0.28
C HIS A 77 5.52 3.21 0.38
N ALA A 78 4.58 2.64 -0.38
CA ALA A 78 3.21 3.14 -0.44
C ALA A 78 2.50 3.10 0.92
N GLU A 79 2.73 2.03 1.70
CA GLU A 79 2.16 1.83 3.03
C GLU A 79 2.67 2.87 4.02
N LEU A 80 3.99 3.13 3.98
CA LEU A 80 4.62 4.15 4.82
C LEU A 80 4.05 5.54 4.46
N ASN A 81 4.01 5.87 3.17
CA ASN A 81 3.43 7.13 2.71
C ASN A 81 1.95 7.26 3.07
N ALA A 82 1.14 6.19 2.96
CA ALA A 82 -0.25 6.23 3.37
C ALA A 82 -0.41 6.51 4.88
N ILE A 83 0.44 5.92 5.72
CA ILE A 83 0.45 6.19 7.17
C ILE A 83 0.88 7.65 7.43
N LEU A 84 1.94 8.13 6.80
CA LEU A 84 2.49 9.47 7.03
C LEU A 84 1.62 10.60 6.44
N ASN A 85 0.88 10.33 5.36
CA ASN A 85 -0.06 11.27 4.76
C ASN A 85 -1.31 11.50 5.63
N HIS A 86 -1.54 10.64 6.63
CA HIS A 86 -2.68 10.78 7.54
C HIS A 86 -2.45 11.94 8.52
N ALA A 87 -2.97 13.11 8.20
CA ALA A 87 -2.68 14.35 8.92
C ALA A 87 -3.32 14.47 10.31
N ALA A 88 -4.48 13.84 10.53
CA ALA A 88 -5.22 14.01 11.79
C ALA A 88 -6.16 12.84 12.10
N GLY A 89 -6.33 12.56 13.40
CA GLY A 89 -7.17 11.47 13.88
C GLY A 89 -6.40 10.16 14.03
N SER A 90 -7.13 9.06 14.16
CA SER A 90 -6.55 7.77 14.52
C SER A 90 -6.64 6.76 13.38
N LEU A 91 -5.57 5.97 13.21
CA LEU A 91 -5.54 4.77 12.35
C LEU A 91 -5.88 3.49 13.13
N GLN A 92 -6.22 3.61 14.43
CA GLN A 92 -6.57 2.46 15.26
C GLN A 92 -7.76 1.69 14.68
N ASN A 93 -7.60 0.37 14.62
CA ASN A 93 -8.58 -0.56 14.07
C ASN A 93 -8.91 -0.37 12.58
N ALA A 94 -8.13 0.44 11.86
CA ALA A 94 -8.30 0.61 10.43
C ALA A 94 -7.86 -0.64 9.66
N LYS A 95 -8.19 -0.66 8.37
CA LYS A 95 -7.76 -1.65 7.40
C LYS A 95 -6.92 -0.95 6.33
N ILE A 96 -5.91 -1.62 5.76
CA ILE A 96 -5.13 -1.10 4.64
C ILE A 96 -5.26 -2.03 3.43
N TYR A 97 -5.57 -1.45 2.27
CA TYR A 97 -5.62 -2.13 0.97
C TYR A 97 -4.36 -1.79 0.20
N VAL A 98 -3.56 -2.80 -0.14
CA VAL A 98 -2.25 -2.62 -0.79
C VAL A 98 -2.16 -3.43 -2.08
N SER A 99 -1.56 -2.85 -3.12
CA SER A 99 -1.38 -3.57 -4.39
C SER A 99 -0.29 -4.65 -4.33
N LEU A 100 0.58 -4.61 -3.32
CA LEU A 100 1.63 -5.60 -3.09
C LEU A 100 1.79 -5.88 -1.58
N PHE A 101 2.07 -7.14 -1.22
CA PHE A 101 2.22 -7.54 0.17
C PHE A 101 3.34 -6.75 0.88
N PRO A 102 3.11 -6.22 2.11
CA PRO A 102 4.06 -5.34 2.76
C PRO A 102 5.38 -6.01 3.15
N CYS A 103 6.49 -5.28 2.99
CA CYS A 103 7.78 -5.69 3.55
C CYS A 103 7.77 -5.61 5.09
N ASN A 104 8.82 -6.12 5.74
CA ASN A 104 8.93 -6.11 7.20
C ASN A 104 8.95 -4.68 7.79
N GLU A 105 9.58 -3.70 7.15
CA GLU A 105 9.59 -2.32 7.67
C GLU A 105 8.19 -1.69 7.60
N CYS A 106 7.45 -1.94 6.51
CA CYS A 106 6.05 -1.51 6.41
C CYS A 106 5.16 -2.25 7.41
N ALA A 107 5.40 -3.52 7.66
CA ALA A 107 4.68 -4.27 8.69
C ALA A 107 4.86 -3.67 10.09
N LYS A 108 6.09 -3.27 10.46
CA LYS A 108 6.34 -2.55 11.72
C LYS A 108 5.51 -1.27 11.79
N ALA A 109 5.52 -0.45 10.74
CA ALA A 109 4.75 0.79 10.70
C ALA A 109 3.23 0.55 10.80
N ILE A 110 2.72 -0.44 10.06
CA ILE A 110 1.30 -0.85 10.10
C ILE A 110 0.90 -1.26 11.51
N ILE A 111 1.66 -2.13 12.16
CA ILE A 111 1.40 -2.60 13.53
C ILE A 111 1.40 -1.41 14.51
N GLN A 112 2.45 -0.58 14.47
CA GLN A 112 2.59 0.55 15.40
C GLN A 112 1.52 1.63 15.19
N SER A 113 1.00 1.78 13.97
CA SER A 113 -0.10 2.70 13.67
C SER A 113 -1.47 2.24 14.20
N GLY A 114 -1.59 0.97 14.60
CA GLY A 114 -2.83 0.41 15.12
C GLY A 114 -3.77 -0.18 14.06
N ILE A 115 -3.34 -0.28 12.81
CA ILE A 115 -4.07 -0.97 11.74
C ILE A 115 -4.21 -2.45 12.08
N LYS A 116 -5.40 -3.04 11.84
CA LYS A 116 -5.74 -4.41 12.25
C LYS A 116 -6.01 -5.38 11.10
N GLU A 117 -6.11 -4.90 9.86
CA GLU A 117 -6.23 -5.78 8.69
C GLU A 117 -5.42 -5.24 7.51
N VAL A 118 -4.65 -6.12 6.86
CA VAL A 118 -3.97 -5.89 5.59
C VAL A 118 -4.66 -6.71 4.52
N VAL A 119 -5.26 -6.02 3.55
CA VAL A 119 -5.88 -6.61 2.36
C VAL A 119 -4.94 -6.39 1.18
N TYR A 120 -4.33 -7.45 0.65
CA TYR A 120 -3.29 -7.33 -0.38
C TYR A 120 -3.70 -7.96 -1.71
N TRP A 121 -3.32 -7.35 -2.82
CA TRP A 121 -3.59 -7.86 -4.17
C TRP A 121 -2.62 -8.98 -4.56
N GLU A 122 -1.32 -8.70 -4.54
CA GLU A 122 -0.26 -9.64 -4.91
C GLU A 122 0.72 -9.91 -3.77
N ASP A 123 1.33 -11.08 -3.78
CA ASP A 123 2.43 -11.47 -2.88
C ASP A 123 3.61 -12.00 -3.70
N LYS A 124 4.12 -11.15 -4.61
CA LYS A 124 5.16 -11.50 -5.57
C LYS A 124 6.48 -11.93 -4.92
N TYR A 125 6.76 -11.43 -3.72
CA TYR A 125 8.02 -11.62 -2.99
C TYR A 125 7.86 -12.52 -1.76
N ALA A 126 6.84 -13.41 -1.77
CA ALA A 126 6.44 -14.27 -0.66
C ALA A 126 7.60 -15.01 0.03
N ASP A 127 8.60 -15.43 -0.75
CA ASP A 127 9.72 -16.25 -0.31
C ASP A 127 10.92 -15.45 0.22
N THR A 128 10.90 -14.11 0.09
CA THR A 128 11.96 -13.25 0.64
C THR A 128 11.90 -13.19 2.15
N ASP A 129 13.06 -13.05 2.79
CA ASP A 129 13.13 -12.99 4.26
C ASP A 129 12.38 -11.78 4.84
N GLY A 130 12.36 -10.65 4.11
CA GLY A 130 11.56 -9.48 4.48
C GLY A 130 10.06 -9.78 4.53
N VAL A 131 9.51 -10.50 3.55
CA VAL A 131 8.09 -10.88 3.56
C VAL A 131 7.78 -11.98 4.57
N LYS A 132 8.69 -12.94 4.76
CA LYS A 132 8.56 -13.96 5.83
C LYS A 132 8.53 -13.31 7.23
N ALA A 133 9.42 -12.35 7.48
CA ALA A 133 9.43 -11.58 8.72
C ALA A 133 8.15 -10.74 8.88
N SER A 134 7.67 -10.10 7.81
CA SER A 134 6.40 -9.37 7.76
C SER A 134 5.22 -10.25 8.19
N LYS A 135 5.06 -11.43 7.56
CA LYS A 135 4.02 -12.42 7.90
C LYS A 135 4.10 -12.86 9.36
N LYS A 136 5.32 -13.18 9.85
CA LYS A 136 5.55 -13.57 11.24
C LYS A 136 5.14 -12.47 12.23
N MET A 137 5.44 -11.20 11.94
CA MET A 137 5.04 -10.08 12.81
C MET A 137 3.51 -9.90 12.83
N PHE A 138 2.85 -9.99 11.68
CA PHE A 138 1.38 -9.90 11.63
C PHE A 138 0.70 -11.04 12.39
N GLU A 139 1.21 -12.27 12.26
CA GLU A 139 0.73 -13.43 13.02
C GLU A 139 0.87 -13.22 14.53
N LEU A 140 2.05 -12.81 15.01
CA LEU A 140 2.33 -12.60 16.44
C LEU A 140 1.49 -11.47 17.07
N THR A 141 1.08 -10.49 16.27
CA THR A 141 0.34 -9.30 16.75
C THR A 141 -1.17 -9.38 16.51
N GLY A 142 -1.63 -10.42 15.81
CA GLY A 142 -3.03 -10.61 15.45
C GLY A 142 -3.54 -9.63 14.38
N VAL A 143 -2.65 -8.96 13.64
CA VAL A 143 -3.05 -8.19 12.45
C VAL A 143 -3.47 -9.18 11.37
N LYS A 144 -4.73 -9.11 10.94
CA LYS A 144 -5.29 -10.03 9.97
C LYS A 144 -4.69 -9.75 8.58
N ILE A 145 -4.17 -10.78 7.93
CA ILE A 145 -3.77 -10.70 6.52
C ILE A 145 -4.82 -11.39 5.64
N ARG A 146 -5.22 -10.74 4.55
CA ARG A 146 -6.22 -11.28 3.62
C ARG A 146 -5.83 -10.97 2.19
N ARG A 147 -5.72 -12.00 1.36
CA ARG A 147 -5.57 -11.80 -0.08
C ARG A 147 -6.89 -11.29 -0.66
N TYR A 148 -6.82 -10.23 -1.45
CA TYR A 148 -7.95 -9.79 -2.27
C TYR A 148 -8.20 -10.80 -3.38
N ILE A 149 -9.46 -11.15 -3.62
CA ILE A 149 -9.87 -12.05 -4.69
C ILE A 149 -10.46 -11.20 -5.83
N PRO A 150 -9.77 -11.07 -6.98
CA PRO A 150 -10.27 -10.29 -8.10
C PRO A 150 -11.64 -10.76 -8.57
N THR A 151 -12.55 -9.81 -8.76
CA THR A 151 -13.91 -10.08 -9.27
C THR A 151 -13.96 -10.18 -10.80
N ASN A 152 -12.83 -9.93 -11.48
CA ASN A 152 -12.71 -9.76 -12.94
C ASN A 152 -13.62 -8.66 -13.53
N ARG A 153 -14.14 -7.76 -12.67
CA ARG A 153 -14.89 -6.59 -13.13
C ARG A 153 -13.94 -5.57 -13.71
N GLU A 154 -14.25 -5.08 -14.90
CA GLU A 154 -13.56 -3.94 -15.50
C GLU A 154 -14.23 -2.63 -15.09
N ILE A 155 -13.42 -1.64 -14.71
CA ILE A 155 -13.86 -0.29 -14.36
C ILE A 155 -13.05 0.69 -15.20
N THR A 156 -13.72 1.49 -16.02
CA THR A 156 -13.08 2.48 -16.88
C THR A 156 -13.31 3.89 -16.34
N ILE A 157 -12.23 4.64 -16.13
CA ILE A 157 -12.27 6.08 -15.85
C ILE A 157 -11.78 6.80 -17.11
N ARG A 158 -12.58 7.74 -17.65
CA ARG A 158 -12.17 8.62 -18.75
C ARG A 158 -11.88 10.00 -18.15
N LEU A 159 -10.60 10.39 -18.14
CA LEU A 159 -10.11 11.66 -17.62
C LEU A 159 -10.14 12.76 -18.69
#